data_AF-A0A353U046-F1
#
_entry.id   AF-A0A353U046-F1
#
_cell.length_a   1.000
_cell.length_b   1.000
_cell.length_c   1.000
_cell.angle_alpha   90.00
_cell.angle_beta   90.00
_cell.angle_gamma   90.00
#
_symmetry.space_group_name_H-M   'P 1'
#
loop_
_entity.id
_entity.type
_entity.pdbx_description
1 polymer ?
#
loop_
_entity_poly.entity_id
_entity_poly.type
_entity_poly.pdbx_seq_one_letter_code
_entity_poly.pdbx_strand_id
1 'polypeptide(L)' 'ETPNDETLFIYLLDGTLAVDEDFSQFENKSCAVLFTSSDKNNKTNDVLEVRSGERCARFVLLAAKPLREPVAWGGPIV' A
#
# COMPACT_ATOMS: atom_id res chain seq x y z
N GLU A 1 -6.67 2.85 11.70
CA GLU A 1 -5.36 3.49 11.92
C GLU A 1 -4.31 2.38 11.90
N THR A 2 -3.23 2.57 11.16
CA THR A 2 -2.22 1.53 10.92
C THR A 2 -0.89 2.00 11.53
N PRO A 3 -0.32 1.26 12.49
CA PRO A 3 1.00 1.55 13.05
C PRO A 3 2.09 1.62 11.99
N ASN A 4 3.02 2.55 12.15
CA ASN A 4 4.13 2.74 11.22
C ASN A 4 5.14 1.57 11.15
N ASP A 5 5.05 0.57 12.04
CA ASP A 5 5.87 -0.65 11.98
C ASP A 5 5.23 -1.81 11.19
N GLU A 6 4.04 -1.59 10.62
CA GLU A 6 3.37 -2.53 9.72
C GLU A 6 3.79 -2.35 8.26
N THR A 7 3.78 -3.44 7.49
CA THR A 7 3.87 -3.37 6.04
C THR A 7 2.51 -2.94 5.50
N LEU A 8 2.46 -1.83 4.76
CA LEU A 8 1.23 -1.29 4.18
C LEU A 8 1.35 -1.13 2.66
N PHE A 9 0.35 -1.61 1.92
CA PHE A 9 0.27 -1.41 0.48
C PHE A 9 -1.19 -1.33 -0.01
N ILE A 10 -1.37 -0.64 -1.13
CA ILE A 10 -2.65 -0.63 -1.87
C ILE A 10 -2.54 -1.56 -3.06
N TYR A 11 -3.60 -2.35 -3.32
CA TYR A 11 -3.77 -3.05 -4.58
C TYR A 11 -4.98 -2.49 -5.33
N LEU A 12 -4.74 -1.93 -6.51
CA LEU A 12 -5.76 -1.28 -7.34
C LEU A 12 -6.49 -2.33 -8.18
N LEU A 13 -7.75 -2.59 -7.84
CA LEU A 13 -8.59 -3.56 -8.54
C LEU A 13 -9.13 -2.98 -9.84
N ASP A 14 -9.51 -1.69 -9.84
CA ASP A 14 -10.11 -1.02 -10.98
C ASP A 14 -9.98 0.51 -10.90
N GLY A 15 -10.10 1.19 -12.03
CA GLY A 15 -9.98 2.65 -12.13
C GLY A 15 -8.53 3.16 -12.16
N THR A 16 -8.31 4.39 -11.70
CA THR A 16 -6.98 5.03 -11.63
C THR A 16 -6.75 5.73 -10.31
N LEU A 17 -5.53 5.66 -9.78
CA LEU A 17 -5.17 6.18 -8.46
C LEU A 17 -3.82 6.91 -8.51
N ALA A 18 -3.78 8.15 -8.02
CA ALA A 18 -2.53 8.87 -7.78
C ALA A 18 -2.20 8.85 -6.29
N VAL A 19 -0.92 8.61 -5.99
CA VAL A 19 -0.38 8.46 -4.63
C VAL A 19 0.88 9.30 -4.40
N ASP A 20 1.33 10.02 -5.43
CA ASP A 20 2.43 10.99 -5.33
C ASP A 20 1.96 12.27 -4.65
N GLU A 21 2.90 13.02 -4.05
CA GLU A 21 2.60 14.26 -3.30
C GLU A 21 1.85 15.30 -4.14
N ASP A 22 2.12 15.36 -5.45
CA ASP A 22 1.49 16.30 -6.38
C ASP A 22 0.19 15.75 -7.00
N PHE A 23 -0.15 14.47 -6.75
CA PHE A 23 -1.24 13.73 -7.38
C PHE A 23 -1.27 13.86 -8.90
N SER A 24 -0.10 13.80 -9.52
CA SER A 24 0.13 14.02 -10.94
C SER A 24 0.25 12.71 -11.72
N GLN A 25 0.69 11.64 -11.06
CA GLN A 25 0.94 10.34 -11.68
C GLN A 25 -0.13 9.35 -11.27
N PHE A 26 -0.89 8.87 -12.26
CA PHE A 26 -1.98 7.92 -12.02
C PHE A 26 -1.56 6.49 -12.37
N GLU A 27 -1.58 5.64 -11.35
CA GLU A 27 -1.46 4.20 -11.50
C GLU A 27 -2.75 3.61 -12.09
N ASN A 28 -2.58 2.52 -12.85
CA ASN A 28 -3.67 1.82 -13.51
C ASN A 28 -4.03 0.52 -12.80
N LYS A 29 -5.20 -0.06 -13.14
CA LYS A 29 -5.66 -1.34 -12.61
C LYS A 29 -4.57 -2.42 -12.58
N SER A 30 -4.67 -3.33 -11.62
CA SER A 30 -3.70 -4.41 -11.37
C SER A 30 -2.32 -3.92 -10.91
N CYS A 31 -2.22 -2.71 -10.38
CA CYS A 31 -1.00 -2.16 -9.78
C CYS A 31 -1.01 -2.29 -8.26
N ALA A 32 0.15 -2.62 -7.68
CA ALA A 32 0.40 -2.61 -6.25
C ALA A 32 1.31 -1.43 -5.89
N VAL A 33 0.90 -0.61 -4.93
CA VAL A 33 1.67 0.53 -4.43
C VAL A 33 2.10 0.23 -3.00
N LEU A 34 3.40 0.03 -2.80
CA LEU A 34 4.00 -0.20 -1.48
C LEU A 34 4.40 1.14 -0.85
N PHE A 35 4.03 1.33 0.42
CA PHE A 35 4.35 2.54 1.17
C PHE A 35 5.44 2.29 2.21
N THR A 36 6.18 3.34 2.52
CA THR A 36 7.20 3.32 3.58
C THR A 36 6.90 4.43 4.57
N SER A 37 6.88 4.07 5.85
CA SER A 37 6.77 5.06 6.93
C SER A 37 8.01 5.95 7.00
N SER A 38 7.80 7.21 7.40
CA SER A 38 8.85 8.16 7.74
C SER A 38 9.64 7.79 9.02
N ASP A 39 8.97 7.18 10.01
CA ASP A 39 9.56 6.63 11.25
C ASP A 39 8.98 5.24 11.53
N LYS A 40 9.81 4.24 11.84
CA LYS A 40 9.38 2.86 12.16
C LYS A 40 8.90 2.68 13.60
N ASN A 41 8.70 3.77 14.35
CA ASN A 41 8.17 3.73 15.70
C ASN A 41 6.67 3.39 15.70
N ASN A 42 6.28 2.37 16.45
CA ASN A 42 4.89 1.88 16.50
C ASN A 42 3.91 2.77 17.30
N LYS A 43 4.38 3.93 17.79
CA LYS A 43 3.58 4.91 18.52
C LYS A 43 3.10 6.08 17.66
N THR A 44 3.59 6.15 16.43
CA THR A 44 3.25 7.21 15.47
C THR A 44 2.57 6.59 14.26
N ASN A 45 1.72 7.38 13.61
CA ASN A 45 1.01 7.01 12.40
C ASN A 45 1.18 8.14 11.39
N ASP A 46 1.59 7.77 10.17
CA ASP A 46 1.67 8.70 9.05
C ASP A 46 0.29 8.83 8.37
N VAL A 47 0.06 9.96 7.72
CA VAL A 47 -1.16 10.19 6.94
C VAL A 47 -0.92 9.74 5.51
N LEU A 48 -1.80 8.88 5.02
CA LEU A 48 -1.82 8.47 3.63
C LEU A 48 -2.92 9.22 2.88
N GLU A 49 -2.53 9.98 1.86
CA GLU A 49 -3.45 10.67 0.97
C GLU A 49 -3.40 10.02 -0.42
N VAL A 50 -4.58 9.81 -1.02
CA VAL A 50 -4.69 9.24 -2.36
C VAL A 50 -5.76 9.99 -3.15
N ARG A 51 -5.59 10.10 -4.47
CA ARG A 51 -6.54 10.78 -5.35
C ARG A 51 -7.03 9.83 -6.44
N SER A 52 -8.34 9.67 -6.56
CA SER A 52 -8.94 8.96 -7.68
C SER A 52 -8.88 9.81 -8.95
N GLY A 53 -8.62 9.19 -10.10
CA GLY A 53 -8.77 9.84 -11.40
C GLY A 53 -10.21 9.88 -11.88
N GLU A 54 -10.42 10.27 -13.14
CA GLU A 54 -11.75 10.44 -13.75
C GLU A 54 -12.62 9.16 -13.72
N ARG A 55 -11.99 7.98 -13.73
CA ARG A 55 -12.68 6.69 -13.75
C ARG A 55 -12.97 6.11 -12.37
N CYS A 56 -12.94 6.94 -11.32
CA CYS A 56 -12.97 6.51 -9.92
C CYS A 56 -11.80 5.55 -9.59
N ALA A 57 -11.72 5.08 -8.35
CA ALA A 57 -10.73 4.09 -7.93
C ALA A 57 -11.39 3.05 -7.03
N ARG A 58 -11.23 1.77 -7.35
CA ARG A 58 -11.61 0.66 -6.48
C ARG A 58 -10.36 -0.12 -6.11
N PHE A 59 -10.01 -0.09 -4.84
CA PHE A 59 -8.78 -0.69 -4.34
C PHE A 59 -9.01 -1.32 -2.98
N VAL A 60 -8.04 -2.15 -2.57
CA VAL A 60 -7.93 -2.65 -1.21
C VAL A 60 -6.67 -2.08 -0.56
N LEU A 61 -6.79 -1.67 0.70
CA LEU A 61 -5.68 -1.27 1.55
C LEU A 61 -5.35 -2.45 2.47
N LEU A 62 -4.13 -2.96 2.40
CA LEU A 62 -3.66 -4.06 3.24
C LEU A 62 -2.58 -3.55 4.18
N ALA A 63 -2.70 -3.91 5.45
CA ALA A 63 -1.73 -3.58 6.49
C ALA A 63 -1.57 -4.78 7.42
N ALA A 64 -0.33 -5.14 7.73
CA ALA A 64 -0.03 -6.17 8.71
C ALA A 64 1.39 -6.05 9.25
N LYS A 65 1.57 -6.47 10.50
CA LYS A 65 2.89 -6.60 11.10
C LYS A 65 3.74 -7.61 10.32
N PRO A 66 4.99 -7.26 9.93
CA PRO A 66 5.86 -8.20 9.25
C PRO A 66 6.22 -9.38 10.16
N LEU A 67 6.24 -10.60 9.62
CA LEU A 67 6.56 -11.82 10.35
C LEU A 67 8.00 -11.81 10.89
N ARG A 68 8.95 -11.27 10.11
CA ARG A 68 10.40 -11.25 10.40
C ARG A 68 11.01 -12.65 10.57
N GLU A 69 10.46 -13.63 9.87
CA GLU A 69 10.99 -14.99 9.77
C GLU A 69 11.38 -15.27 8.30
N PRO A 70 12.32 -16.19 8.03
CA PRO A 70 12.64 -16.60 6.68
C PRO A 70 11.41 -17.17 5.94
N VAL A 71 11.26 -16.81 4.67
CA VAL A 71 10.20 -17.34 3.79
C VAL A 71 10.86 -18.13 2.66
N ALA A 72 10.47 -19.39 2.49
CA ALA A 72 10.93 -20.25 1.39
C ALA A 72 9.71 -20.70 0.57
N TRP A 73 9.76 -20.56 -0.76
CA TRP A 73 8.59 -20.82 -1.60
C TRP A 73 8.90 -21.86 -2.68
N GLY A 74 8.13 -22.96 -2.68
CA GLY A 74 8.12 -23.98 -3.73
C GLY A 74 6.71 -24.23 -4.29
N GLY A 75 6.28 -23.46 -5.29
CA GLY A 75 5.02 -23.69 -5.98
C GLY A 75 3.79 -23.32 -5.14
N PRO A 76 2.94 -24.25 -4.69
CA PRO A 76 1.81 -23.93 -3.81
C PRO A 76 2.17 -23.92 -2.31
N ILE A 77 3.42 -24.23 -1.94
CA ILE A 77 3.86 -24.37 -0.54
C ILE A 77 4.79 -23.21 -0.16
N VAL A 78 4.43 -22.50 0.90
CA VAL A 78 5.18 -21.39 1.54
C VAL A 78 5.58 -21.79 2.95
#